data_AF-A0A4Q4W814-F1
#
_entry.id   AF-A0A4Q4W814-F1
#
_cell.length_a   1.000
_cell.length_b   1.000
_cell.length_c   1.000
_cell.angle_alpha   90.00
_cell.angle_beta   90.00
_cell.angle_gamma   90.00
#
_symmetry.space_group_name_H-M   'P 1'
#
loop_
_entity.id
_entity.type
_entity.pdbx_description
1 polymer ?
#
loop_
_entity_poly.entity_id
_entity_poly.type
_entity_poly.pdbx_seq_one_letter_code
_entity_poly.pdbx_strand_id
1 'polypeptide(L)'
;MIPSFHGAGGSITQQMAVDDLSDRKLNRDYIVVYMQGDANDDGGITWQGAPGAEADDIGFTTEVIEFAQRTFCIDEARTYATGKSQGGGFVRRLACDPALSRRIAASAPVSGAYYIREVAREEGCDPGSVKVPYAAAAAAAVRPVPILAFHGGADRTIKYGGDFRRGACLLTVPHWAGLWARRNCLDVAPQNTGIPRRQTG
;
A
#
# COMPACT_ATOMS: atom_id res chain seq x y z
N MET A 1 7.92 -2.81 14.63
CA MET A 1 8.40 -3.64 13.49
C MET A 1 7.89 -3.08 12.17
N ILE A 2 8.34 -3.61 11.03
CA ILE A 2 7.95 -3.15 9.68
C ILE A 2 7.74 -4.37 8.75
N PRO A 3 6.51 -4.84 8.51
CA PRO A 3 6.20 -5.68 7.35
C PRO A 3 6.44 -4.91 6.05
N SER A 4 7.21 -5.50 5.13
CA SER A 4 7.55 -4.94 3.82
C SER A 4 7.09 -5.85 2.69
N PHE A 5 6.27 -5.31 1.78
CA PHE A 5 5.57 -6.07 0.73
C PHE A 5 6.13 -5.79 -0.67
N HIS A 6 6.49 -6.85 -1.39
CA HIS A 6 7.01 -6.76 -2.76
C HIS A 6 5.95 -6.32 -3.79
N GLY A 7 6.39 -5.91 -4.99
CA GLY A 7 5.50 -5.66 -6.13
C GLY A 7 4.96 -6.94 -6.77
N ALA A 8 3.99 -6.83 -7.69
CA ALA A 8 3.42 -7.99 -8.39
C ALA A 8 4.51 -8.88 -9.04
N GLY A 9 4.41 -10.20 -8.86
CA GLY A 9 5.37 -11.19 -9.36
C GLY A 9 6.73 -11.18 -8.65
N GLY A 10 6.84 -10.44 -7.54
CA GLY A 10 8.10 -10.26 -6.84
C GLY A 10 8.42 -11.34 -5.80
N SER A 11 9.57 -11.18 -5.15
CA SER A 11 10.00 -12.03 -4.04
C SER A 11 10.55 -11.23 -2.86
N ILE A 12 10.73 -11.89 -1.71
CA ILE A 12 11.42 -11.34 -0.54
C ILE A 12 12.75 -10.69 -0.93
N THR A 13 13.62 -11.42 -1.63
CA THR A 13 14.97 -10.93 -1.98
C THR A 13 14.92 -9.68 -2.85
N GLN A 14 13.94 -9.59 -3.75
CA GLN A 14 13.76 -8.40 -4.58
C GLN A 14 13.26 -7.21 -3.75
N GLN A 15 12.38 -7.43 -2.78
CA GLN A 15 11.91 -6.35 -1.90
C GLN A 15 13.03 -5.84 -0.98
N MET A 16 13.85 -6.73 -0.44
CA MET A 16 15.04 -6.36 0.32
C MET A 16 15.94 -5.42 -0.48
N ALA A 17 16.19 -5.73 -1.75
CA ALA A 17 17.02 -4.91 -2.63
C ALA A 17 16.35 -3.59 -3.07
N VAL A 18 15.03 -3.46 -2.91
CA VAL A 18 14.27 -2.26 -3.28
C VAL A 18 14.28 -1.22 -2.18
N ASP A 19 14.21 -1.64 -0.91
CA ASP A 19 14.04 -0.73 0.22
C ASP A 19 15.26 -0.64 1.15
N ASP A 20 16.17 -1.62 1.11
CA ASP A 20 17.37 -1.73 1.95
C ASP A 20 17.07 -1.59 3.46
N LEU A 21 15.85 -1.86 3.92
CA LEU A 21 15.44 -1.62 5.31
C LEU A 21 16.11 -2.59 6.30
N SER A 22 16.76 -3.63 5.81
CA SER A 22 17.62 -4.52 6.60
C SER A 22 19.03 -3.96 6.83
N ASP A 23 19.45 -2.91 6.11
CA ASP A 23 20.73 -2.26 6.35
C ASP A 23 20.70 -1.51 7.69
N ARG A 24 21.58 -1.90 8.61
CA ARG A 24 21.74 -1.29 9.93
C ARG A 24 22.13 0.19 9.88
N LYS A 25 22.63 0.69 8.75
CA LYS A 25 22.90 2.11 8.56
C LYS A 25 21.61 2.91 8.37
N LEU A 26 20.60 2.32 7.73
CA LEU A 26 19.30 2.94 7.46
C LEU A 26 18.27 2.63 8.55
N ASN A 27 18.32 1.44 9.14
CA ASN A 27 17.39 0.98 10.15
C ASN A 27 18.11 0.32 11.32
N ARG A 28 18.16 1.01 12.45
CA ARG A 28 18.82 0.53 13.68
C ARG A 28 17.88 -0.08 14.69
N ASP A 29 16.61 0.32 14.63
CA ASP A 29 15.69 0.21 15.77
C ASP A 29 14.49 -0.71 15.49
N TYR A 30 14.30 -1.14 14.24
CA TYR A 30 13.13 -1.91 13.83
C TYR A 30 13.50 -3.26 13.24
N ILE A 31 12.80 -4.30 13.69
CA ILE A 31 12.71 -5.58 12.98
C ILE A 31 11.91 -5.36 11.69
N VAL A 32 12.49 -5.75 10.56
CA VAL A 32 11.81 -5.79 9.25
C VAL A 32 11.40 -7.21 8.96
N VAL A 33 10.16 -7.38 8.51
CA VAL A 33 9.64 -8.68 8.07
C VAL A 33 9.31 -8.54 6.60
N TYR A 34 10.11 -9.16 5.74
CA TYR A 34 9.83 -9.17 4.32
C TYR A 34 8.78 -10.25 4.02
N MET A 35 7.64 -9.80 3.51
CA MET A 35 6.48 -10.64 3.29
C MET A 35 6.55 -11.28 1.90
N GLN A 36 6.25 -12.57 1.80
CA GLN A 36 6.16 -13.28 0.53
C GLN A 36 4.68 -13.50 0.19
N GLY A 37 4.24 -13.02 -0.96
CA GLY A 37 2.91 -13.33 -1.47
C GLY A 37 2.85 -14.77 -1.95
N ASP A 38 1.65 -15.35 -1.88
CA ASP A 38 1.39 -16.69 -2.41
C ASP A 38 1.23 -16.66 -3.93
N ALA A 39 1.45 -17.80 -4.57
CA ALA A 39 1.21 -17.96 -5.99
C ALA A 39 -0.27 -18.27 -6.23
N ASN A 40 -0.92 -17.49 -7.11
CA ASN A 40 -2.23 -17.85 -7.62
C ASN A 40 -2.13 -19.11 -8.52
N ASP A 41 -3.29 -19.68 -8.88
CA ASP A 41 -3.38 -20.84 -9.78
C ASP A 41 -2.70 -20.63 -11.14
N ASP A 42 -2.61 -19.38 -11.62
CA ASP A 42 -1.91 -19.01 -12.86
C ASP A 42 -0.40 -18.81 -12.69
N GLY A 43 0.13 -19.09 -11.49
CA GLY A 43 1.53 -18.87 -11.10
C GLY A 43 1.88 -17.41 -10.80
N GLY A 44 0.92 -16.49 -10.91
CA GLY A 44 1.10 -15.08 -10.59
C GLY A 44 1.19 -14.87 -9.08
N ILE A 45 2.26 -14.23 -8.62
CA ILE A 45 2.37 -13.84 -7.20
C ILE A 45 1.74 -12.47 -7.02
N THR A 46 0.62 -12.41 -6.31
CA THR A 46 -0.12 -11.15 -6.13
C THR A 46 -0.64 -10.95 -4.72
N TRP A 47 -0.83 -9.68 -4.35
CA TRP A 47 -1.45 -9.28 -3.09
C TRP A 47 -2.95 -9.02 -3.24
N GLN A 48 -3.70 -9.33 -2.19
CA GLN A 48 -5.14 -9.19 -2.07
C GLN A 48 -5.58 -7.79 -2.51
N GLY A 49 -6.56 -7.78 -3.42
CA GLY A 49 -7.09 -6.56 -4.01
C GLY A 49 -6.46 -6.15 -5.32
N ALA A 50 -5.39 -6.80 -5.76
CA ALA A 50 -5.02 -6.81 -7.16
C ALA A 50 -6.02 -7.65 -7.98
N PRO A 51 -6.16 -7.37 -9.29
CA PRO A 51 -6.95 -8.24 -10.18
C PRO A 51 -6.38 -9.65 -10.21
N GLY A 52 -7.25 -10.65 -10.08
CA GLY A 52 -6.86 -12.07 -10.02
C GLY A 52 -6.32 -12.55 -8.67
N ALA A 53 -6.14 -11.68 -7.68
CA ALA A 53 -5.69 -12.09 -6.35
C ALA A 53 -6.84 -12.69 -5.54
N GLU A 54 -6.62 -13.89 -5.01
CA GLU A 54 -7.60 -14.66 -4.22
C GLU A 54 -7.14 -14.98 -2.79
N ALA A 55 -5.83 -14.88 -2.52
CA ALA A 55 -5.27 -15.13 -1.19
C ALA A 55 -5.81 -14.17 -0.10
N ASP A 56 -5.93 -14.70 1.13
CA ASP A 56 -6.21 -13.90 2.33
C ASP A 56 -4.91 -13.34 2.92
N ASP A 57 -4.37 -12.33 2.25
CA ASP A 57 -3.13 -11.69 2.70
C ASP A 57 -3.33 -10.86 3.98
N ILE A 58 -4.56 -10.41 4.28
CA ILE A 58 -4.89 -9.72 5.54
C ILE A 58 -4.77 -10.70 6.71
N GLY A 59 -5.35 -11.89 6.58
CA GLY A 59 -5.21 -12.98 7.56
C GLY A 59 -3.75 -13.35 7.77
N PHE A 60 -3.03 -13.64 6.67
CA PHE A 60 -1.60 -13.96 6.73
C PHE A 60 -0.78 -12.86 7.40
N THR A 61 -1.00 -11.59 7.05
CA THR A 61 -0.30 -10.46 7.67
C THR A 61 -0.58 -10.37 9.17
N THR A 62 -1.83 -10.62 9.57
CA THR A 62 -2.24 -10.63 10.99
C THR A 62 -1.46 -11.69 11.75
N GLU A 63 -1.41 -12.92 11.23
CA GLU A 63 -0.69 -14.03 11.86
C GLU A 63 0.81 -13.76 11.99
N VAL A 64 1.44 -13.18 10.96
CA VAL A 64 2.87 -12.84 10.98
C VAL A 64 3.17 -11.75 12.00
N ILE A 65 2.35 -10.71 12.09
CA ILE A 65 2.51 -9.65 13.10
C ILE A 65 2.41 -10.27 14.50
N GLU A 66 1.40 -11.10 14.75
CA GLU A 66 1.22 -11.73 16.05
C GLU A 66 2.34 -12.70 16.39
N PHE A 67 2.81 -13.48 15.42
CA PHE A 67 3.96 -14.35 15.60
C PHE A 67 5.19 -13.53 16.00
N ALA A 68 5.51 -12.48 15.24
CA ALA A 68 6.66 -11.64 15.52
C ALA A 68 6.58 -10.99 16.92
N GLN A 69 5.41 -10.51 17.33
CA GLN A 69 5.18 -9.89 18.64
C GLN A 69 5.28 -10.90 19.79
N ARG A 70 4.86 -12.17 19.58
CA ARG A 70 5.05 -13.24 20.57
C ARG A 70 6.49 -13.72 20.66
N THR A 71 7.24 -13.68 19.57
CA THR A 71 8.61 -14.23 19.49
C THR A 71 9.68 -13.21 19.87
N PHE A 72 9.47 -11.93 19.58
CA PHE A 72 10.45 -10.87 19.80
C PHE A 72 9.87 -9.75 20.67
N CYS A 73 10.73 -9.03 21.37
CA CYS A 73 10.34 -7.83 22.13
C CYS A 73 10.04 -6.66 21.18
N ILE A 74 8.86 -6.67 20.57
CA ILE A 74 8.40 -5.64 19.65
C ILE A 74 7.48 -4.68 20.39
N ASP A 75 7.77 -3.39 20.27
CA ASP A 75 6.84 -2.34 20.68
C ASP A 75 5.66 -2.32 19.69
N GLU A 76 4.50 -2.80 20.14
CA GLU A 76 3.30 -2.92 19.33
C GLU A 76 2.79 -1.55 18.85
N ALA A 77 3.00 -0.49 19.64
CA ALA A 77 2.64 0.88 19.28
C ALA A 77 3.50 1.44 18.15
N ARG A 78 4.60 0.77 17.80
CA ARG A 78 5.54 1.12 16.73
C ARG A 78 5.62 0.03 15.65
N THR A 79 4.47 -0.49 15.26
CA THR A 79 4.30 -1.35 14.08
C THR A 79 3.93 -0.50 12.87
N TYR A 80 4.78 -0.46 11.85
CA TYR A 80 4.56 0.27 10.60
C TYR A 80 4.32 -0.69 9.45
N ALA A 81 3.96 -0.21 8.25
CA ALA A 81 3.89 -1.06 7.06
C ALA A 81 4.36 -0.31 5.81
N THR A 82 5.07 -0.99 4.91
CA THR A 82 5.57 -0.40 3.66
C THR A 82 5.52 -1.41 2.52
N GLY A 83 5.55 -0.94 1.28
CA GLY A 83 5.58 -1.82 0.13
C GLY A 83 5.61 -1.07 -1.18
N LYS A 84 6.01 -1.76 -2.24
CA LYS A 84 6.16 -1.18 -3.58
C LYS A 84 5.08 -1.67 -4.54
N SER A 85 4.59 -0.80 -5.43
CA SER A 85 3.68 -1.21 -6.51
C SER A 85 2.41 -1.86 -5.95
N GLN A 86 2.12 -3.10 -6.33
CA GLN A 86 1.02 -3.87 -5.78
C GLN A 86 1.09 -4.04 -4.26
N GLY A 87 2.28 -4.25 -3.68
CA GLY A 87 2.47 -4.27 -2.22
C GLY A 87 2.17 -2.93 -1.55
N GLY A 88 2.47 -1.81 -2.22
CA GLY A 88 2.06 -0.47 -1.76
C GLY A 88 0.54 -0.26 -1.82
N GLY A 89 -0.12 -0.86 -2.82
CA GLY A 89 -1.57 -0.95 -2.90
C GLY A 89 -2.19 -1.82 -1.79
N PHE A 90 -1.51 -2.89 -1.41
CA PHE A 90 -1.94 -3.77 -0.33
C PHE A 90 -1.80 -3.13 1.06
N VAL A 91 -0.71 -2.41 1.31
CA VAL A 91 -0.52 -1.64 2.56
C VAL A 91 -1.65 -0.63 2.81
N ARG A 92 -2.20 -0.03 1.75
CA ARG A 92 -3.41 0.81 1.82
C ARG A 92 -4.62 0.02 2.34
N ARG A 93 -4.76 -1.26 1.99
CA ARG A 93 -5.84 -2.13 2.50
C ARG A 93 -5.66 -2.48 3.96
N LEU A 94 -4.44 -2.83 4.38
CA LEU A 94 -4.14 -3.08 5.80
C LEU A 94 -4.54 -1.89 6.68
N ALA A 95 -4.22 -0.68 6.22
CA ALA A 95 -4.56 0.54 6.93
C ALA A 95 -6.05 0.94 6.84
N CYS A 96 -6.84 0.31 5.97
CA CYS A 96 -8.30 0.44 5.89
C CYS A 96 -9.04 -0.68 6.65
N ASP A 97 -8.35 -1.74 7.05
CA ASP A 97 -8.94 -2.86 7.77
C ASP A 97 -9.26 -2.45 9.24
N PRO A 98 -10.46 -2.75 9.77
CA PRO A 98 -10.84 -2.36 11.13
C PRO A 98 -9.93 -2.89 12.25
N ALA A 99 -9.37 -4.08 12.09
CA ALA A 99 -8.48 -4.67 13.09
C ALA A 99 -7.05 -4.16 12.90
N LEU A 100 -6.50 -4.22 11.68
CA LEU A 100 -5.12 -3.86 11.42
C LEU A 100 -4.87 -2.35 11.48
N SER A 101 -5.86 -1.50 11.20
CA SER A 101 -5.73 -0.04 11.41
C SER A 101 -5.46 0.37 12.86
N ARG A 102 -5.78 -0.50 13.83
CA ARG A 102 -5.47 -0.28 15.25
C ARG A 102 -4.08 -0.77 15.63
N ARG A 103 -3.52 -1.69 14.84
CA ARG A 103 -2.18 -2.27 15.04
C ARG A 103 -1.10 -1.55 14.24
N ILE A 104 -1.44 -0.96 13.09
CA ILE A 104 -0.50 -0.23 12.23
C ILE A 104 -0.44 1.24 12.64
N ALA A 105 0.68 1.64 13.21
CA ALA A 105 0.96 2.99 13.66
C ALA A 105 0.97 4.01 12.51
N ALA A 106 1.64 3.69 11.40
CA ALA A 106 1.66 4.46 10.16
C ALA A 106 2.09 3.58 8.96
N SER A 107 1.88 4.07 7.74
CA SER A 107 2.32 3.36 6.53
C SER A 107 3.00 4.22 5.48
N ALA A 108 3.87 3.62 4.67
CA ALA A 108 4.69 4.33 3.70
C ALA A 108 4.74 3.67 2.30
N PRO A 109 3.63 3.63 1.56
CA PRO A 109 3.60 2.96 0.25
C PRO A 109 4.42 3.71 -0.81
N VAL A 110 5.08 2.96 -1.69
CA VAL A 110 5.87 3.49 -2.82
C VAL A 110 5.30 3.01 -4.15
N SER A 111 5.02 3.93 -5.07
CA SER A 111 4.39 3.64 -6.38
C SER A 111 3.12 2.77 -6.25
N GLY A 112 2.27 3.00 -5.24
CA GLY A 112 1.18 2.09 -4.89
C GLY A 112 0.16 1.85 -6.01
N ALA A 113 -0.24 0.59 -6.24
CA ALA A 113 -1.25 0.23 -7.24
C ALA A 113 -2.65 0.11 -6.60
N TYR A 114 -3.49 1.12 -6.80
CA TYR A 114 -4.80 1.24 -6.17
C TYR A 114 -5.93 0.82 -7.12
N TYR A 115 -6.16 -0.50 -7.22
CA TYR A 115 -7.17 -1.07 -8.10
C TYR A 115 -8.59 -1.04 -7.50
N ILE A 116 -9.57 -0.74 -8.36
CA ILE A 116 -11.01 -0.92 -8.14
C ILE A 116 -11.46 -2.09 -9.01
N ARG A 117 -11.51 -3.28 -8.42
CA ARG A 117 -11.77 -4.55 -9.13
C ARG A 117 -13.20 -4.68 -9.61
N GLU A 118 -14.12 -3.96 -8.97
CA GLU A 118 -15.54 -3.94 -9.30
C GLU A 118 -15.80 -3.28 -10.66
N VAL A 119 -14.86 -2.46 -11.14
CA VAL A 119 -14.89 -1.87 -12.48
C VAL A 119 -14.07 -2.74 -13.42
N ALA A 120 -14.74 -3.76 -13.98
CA ALA A 120 -14.13 -4.78 -14.82
C ALA A 120 -14.09 -4.44 -16.33
N ARG A 121 -14.56 -3.25 -16.72
CA ARG A 121 -14.60 -2.78 -18.10
C ARG A 121 -14.05 -1.35 -18.22
N GLU A 122 -13.37 -1.08 -19.32
CA GLU A 122 -12.69 0.19 -19.57
C GLU A 122 -13.67 1.36 -19.61
N GLU A 123 -14.85 1.18 -20.19
CA GLU A 123 -15.89 2.22 -20.30
C GLU A 123 -16.41 2.68 -18.93
N GLY A 124 -16.27 1.82 -17.91
CA GLY A 124 -16.62 2.16 -16.53
C GLY A 124 -15.48 2.80 -15.73
N CYS A 125 -14.28 2.90 -16.32
CA CYS A 125 -13.09 3.41 -15.64
C CYS A 125 -12.84 4.87 -16.02
N ASP A 126 -13.24 5.77 -15.12
CA ASP A 126 -12.67 7.11 -15.02
C ASP A 126 -11.71 7.14 -13.82
N PRO A 127 -10.39 6.98 -14.03
CA PRO A 127 -9.40 6.97 -12.94
C PRO A 127 -9.46 8.18 -12.00
N GLY A 128 -9.93 9.33 -12.48
CA GLY A 128 -10.02 10.58 -11.74
C GLY A 128 -11.27 10.71 -10.87
N SER A 129 -12.31 9.91 -11.13
CA SER A 129 -13.61 10.07 -10.46
C SER A 129 -14.35 8.77 -10.11
N VAL A 130 -13.83 7.61 -10.50
CA VAL A 130 -14.44 6.29 -10.23
C VAL A 130 -14.73 6.10 -8.74
N LYS A 131 -15.97 5.71 -8.43
CA LYS A 131 -16.40 5.53 -7.05
C LYS A 131 -15.70 4.32 -6.43
N VAL A 132 -15.20 4.49 -5.20
CA VAL A 132 -14.60 3.40 -4.44
C VAL A 132 -15.65 2.81 -3.48
N PRO A 133 -16.04 1.53 -3.65
CA PRO A 133 -17.10 0.91 -2.85
C PRO A 133 -16.84 0.93 -1.33
N TYR A 134 -15.56 0.97 -0.93
CA TYR A 134 -15.12 0.80 0.46
C TYR A 134 -15.14 2.07 1.33
N ALA A 135 -15.62 3.21 0.81
CA ALA A 135 -15.32 4.52 1.41
C ALA A 135 -16.24 4.97 2.57
N ALA A 136 -17.49 4.49 2.69
CA ALA A 136 -18.45 5.10 3.62
C ALA A 136 -18.69 4.31 4.91
N ALA A 137 -19.00 3.01 4.83
CA ALA A 137 -19.38 2.21 6.00
C ALA A 137 -18.19 1.79 6.88
N ALA A 138 -17.02 1.54 6.28
CA ALA A 138 -15.80 1.19 7.01
C ALA A 138 -15.15 2.42 7.67
N ALA A 139 -15.26 3.62 7.08
CA ALA A 139 -14.54 4.81 7.55
C ALA A 139 -14.88 5.22 9.00
N ALA A 140 -16.12 5.00 9.45
CA ALA A 140 -16.54 5.34 10.82
C ALA A 140 -15.98 4.38 11.90
N ALA A 141 -15.62 3.15 11.54
CA ALA A 141 -15.16 2.12 12.48
C ALA A 141 -13.63 1.98 12.57
N VAL A 142 -12.90 2.66 11.68
CA VAL A 142 -11.48 2.43 11.41
C VAL A 142 -10.66 3.66 11.82
N ARG A 143 -9.63 3.48 12.64
CA ARG A 143 -8.73 4.56 13.08
C ARG A 143 -8.05 5.21 11.85
N PRO A 144 -7.93 6.55 11.79
CA PRO A 144 -7.07 7.22 10.83
C PRO A 144 -5.60 6.79 10.99
N VAL A 145 -5.03 6.17 9.95
CA VAL A 145 -3.62 5.78 9.92
C VAL A 145 -2.82 6.87 9.20
N PRO A 146 -1.78 7.46 9.82
CA PRO A 146 -0.84 8.36 9.15
C PRO A 146 -0.17 7.69 7.94
N ILE A 147 0.02 8.44 6.86
CA ILE A 147 0.69 7.94 5.64
C ILE A 147 1.77 8.89 5.14
N LEU A 148 2.81 8.29 4.55
CA LEU A 148 3.77 8.97 3.70
C LEU A 148 3.89 8.20 2.38
N ALA A 149 3.29 8.72 1.31
CA ALA A 149 3.26 8.03 0.03
C ALA A 149 4.21 8.71 -0.99
N PHE A 150 4.96 7.89 -1.71
CA PHE A 150 5.83 8.34 -2.80
C PHE A 150 5.34 7.78 -4.13
N HIS A 151 5.24 8.62 -5.16
CA HIS A 151 4.87 8.18 -6.50
C HIS A 151 5.56 9.02 -7.57
N GLY A 152 6.17 8.37 -8.56
CA GLY A 152 6.82 9.07 -9.67
C GLY A 152 5.81 9.59 -10.68
N GLY A 153 5.85 10.89 -11.00
CA GLY A 153 5.00 11.46 -12.06
C GLY A 153 5.23 10.86 -13.45
N ALA A 154 6.42 10.29 -13.69
CA ALA A 154 6.81 9.62 -14.93
C ALA A 154 6.75 8.07 -14.83
N ASP A 155 6.09 7.51 -13.82
CA ASP A 155 5.92 6.07 -13.68
C ASP A 155 5.11 5.52 -14.86
N ARG A 156 5.72 4.64 -15.66
CA ARG A 156 5.10 4.02 -16.85
C ARG A 156 4.40 2.71 -16.54
N THR A 157 4.53 2.20 -15.31
CA THR A 157 3.98 0.91 -14.89
C THR A 157 2.74 1.10 -14.03
N ILE A 158 2.82 1.90 -12.97
CA ILE A 158 1.67 2.35 -12.19
C ILE A 158 1.52 3.83 -12.50
N LYS A 159 0.79 4.16 -13.56
CA LYS A 159 0.73 5.55 -14.06
C LYS A 159 0.18 6.48 -12.99
N TYR A 160 0.83 7.62 -12.80
CA TYR A 160 0.38 8.65 -11.86
C TYR A 160 -1.06 9.13 -12.18
N GLY A 161 -1.38 9.23 -13.47
CA GLY A 161 -2.71 9.57 -13.98
C GLY A 161 -3.70 8.40 -14.01
N GLY A 162 -3.35 7.23 -13.46
CA GLY A 162 -4.18 6.02 -13.53
C GLY A 162 -4.33 5.47 -14.95
N ASP A 163 -5.06 4.37 -15.08
CA ASP A 163 -5.48 3.74 -16.34
C ASP A 163 -6.50 2.62 -16.09
N PHE A 164 -7.04 2.04 -17.16
CA PHE A 164 -7.66 0.72 -17.11
C PHE A 164 -6.62 -0.33 -17.46
N ARG A 165 -6.42 -1.32 -16.60
CA ARG A 165 -5.41 -2.36 -16.83
C ARG A 165 -5.72 -3.62 -16.08
N ARG A 166 -5.26 -4.77 -16.61
CA ARG A 166 -5.43 -6.09 -15.97
C ARG A 166 -6.90 -6.35 -15.58
N GLY A 167 -7.85 -5.85 -16.37
CA GLY A 167 -9.28 -6.01 -16.12
C GLY A 167 -9.82 -5.22 -14.92
N ALA A 168 -9.14 -4.17 -14.46
CA ALA A 168 -9.62 -3.31 -13.38
C ALA A 168 -9.26 -1.83 -13.60
N CYS A 169 -10.02 -0.95 -12.97
CA CYS A 169 -9.71 0.47 -12.96
C CYS A 169 -8.60 0.78 -11.94
N LEU A 170 -7.54 1.46 -12.38
CA LEU A 170 -6.46 1.97 -11.53
C LEU A 170 -6.69 3.46 -11.29
N LEU A 171 -6.82 3.86 -10.03
CA LEU A 171 -7.04 5.26 -9.65
C LEU A 171 -5.86 6.15 -10.07
N THR A 172 -6.15 7.42 -10.35
CA THR A 172 -5.09 8.44 -10.31
C THR A 172 -4.57 8.59 -8.88
N VAL A 173 -3.28 8.92 -8.74
CA VAL A 173 -2.67 9.16 -7.42
C VAL A 173 -3.36 10.33 -6.68
N PRO A 174 -3.66 11.48 -7.33
CA PRO A 174 -4.42 12.56 -6.68
C PRO A 174 -5.81 12.13 -6.20
N HIS A 175 -6.55 11.34 -7.00
CA HIS A 175 -7.86 10.87 -6.59
C HIS A 175 -7.76 9.96 -5.36
N TRP A 176 -6.83 9.00 -5.36
CA TRP A 176 -6.55 8.14 -4.21
C TRP A 176 -6.17 8.92 -2.95
N ALA A 177 -5.32 9.95 -3.09
CA ALA A 177 -4.89 10.80 -1.98
C ALA A 177 -6.08 11.61 -1.42
N GLY A 178 -6.91 12.19 -2.29
CA GLY A 178 -8.14 12.89 -1.90
C GLY A 178 -9.13 11.98 -1.17
N LEU A 179 -9.25 10.71 -1.58
CA LEU A 179 -10.05 9.71 -0.86
C LEU A 179 -9.47 9.40 0.53
N TRP A 180 -8.15 9.40 0.69
CA TRP A 180 -7.52 9.24 2.02
C TRP A 180 -7.77 10.44 2.92
N ALA A 181 -7.61 11.65 2.39
CA ALA A 181 -7.87 12.89 3.12
C ALA A 181 -9.33 12.94 3.61
N ARG A 182 -10.30 12.65 2.72
CA ARG A 182 -11.71 12.55 3.09
C ARG A 182 -11.97 11.53 4.19
N ARG A 183 -11.37 10.33 4.08
CA ARG A 183 -11.49 9.29 5.09
C ARG A 183 -11.00 9.76 6.46
N ASN A 184 -9.95 10.56 6.50
CA ASN A 184 -9.35 11.07 7.72
C ASN A 184 -9.95 12.42 8.18
N CYS A 185 -11.08 12.84 7.60
CA CYS A 185 -11.72 14.14 7.87
C CYS A 185 -10.78 15.34 7.67
N LEU A 186 -9.85 15.23 6.71
CA LEU A 186 -8.92 16.29 6.34
C LEU A 186 -9.43 17.07 5.14
N ASP A 187 -8.94 18.30 4.99
CA ASP A 187 -9.13 19.07 3.76
C ASP A 187 -8.53 18.31 2.57
N VAL A 188 -9.27 18.29 1.47
CA VAL A 188 -8.90 17.60 0.23
C VAL A 188 -8.13 18.52 -0.73
N ALA A 189 -8.11 19.83 -0.46
CA ALA A 189 -7.34 20.79 -1.24
C ALA A 189 -5.83 20.52 -1.04
N PRO A 190 -5.08 20.13 -2.08
CA PRO A 190 -3.66 19.85 -1.94
C PRO A 190 -2.88 21.14 -1.71
N GLN A 191 -2.02 21.13 -0.69
CA GLN A 191 -0.98 22.16 -0.54
C GLN A 191 0.27 21.69 -1.27
N ASN A 192 0.50 22.26 -2.45
CA ASN A 192 1.66 21.91 -3.26
C ASN A 192 2.84 22.79 -2.88
N THR A 193 3.93 22.15 -2.47
CA THR A 193 5.24 22.80 -2.30
C THR A 193 6.25 22.10 -3.18
N GLY A 194 7.08 22.88 -3.88
CA GLY A 194 8.21 22.34 -4.62
C GLY A 194 9.34 22.06 -3.63
N ILE A 195 9.90 20.85 -3.65
CA ILE A 195 11.21 20.63 -3.06
C ILE A 195 12.23 21.23 -4.04
N PRO A 196 13.06 22.22 -3.63
CA PRO A 196 14.08 22.78 -4.51
C PRO A 196 14.93 21.65 -5.08
N ARG A 197 15.07 21.60 -6.42
CA ARG A 197 16.05 20.69 -7.04
C ARG A 197 17.41 20.98 -6.40
N ARG A 198 18.05 19.95 -5.85
CA ARG A 198 19.47 20.04 -5.52
C ARG A 198 20.18 20.37 -6.83
N GLN A 199 20.83 21.53 -6.93
CA GLN A 199 21.73 21.82 -8.04
C GLN A 199 22.90 20.85 -7.89
N THR A 200 22.81 19.71 -8.54
CA THR A 200 23.98 18.86 -8.77
C THR A 200 24.71 19.46 -9.96
N GLY A 201 25.78 20.20 -9.66
CA GLY A 201 26.79 20.59 -10.65
C GLY A 201 27.68 19.41 -11.04
#